data_AF-A0A8H9L2V2-F1
#
_entry.id   AF-A0A8H9L2V2-F1
#
_cell.length_a   1.000
_cell.length_b   1.000
_cell.length_c   1.000
_cell.angle_alpha   90.00
_cell.angle_beta   90.00
_cell.angle_gamma   90.00
#
_symmetry.space_group_name_H-M   'P 1'
#
loop_
_entity.id
_entity.type
_entity.pdbx_description
1 polymer ?
#
loop_
_entity_poly.entity_id
_entity_poly.type
_entity_poly.pdbx_seq_one_letter_code
_entity_poly.pdbx_strand_id
1 'polypeptide(L)'
;MARRALVTPRMLISEVKDLVRTHYVFPDVASDIADVLDRLAVESTDEPAFAEAATAALRSVNGDRHLRVGHYPDGVPPEKDDEEVRAWFASLAREDGPSISEVRRLDGNVGLLTVGPLVLPPEYVGPAASAAFTLLQGVRRLVIDLRGCAGGVPESVALLVSHLLGDEPVHLLDLIHRDGSVVRSSTPGWPG
;
A
#
# COMPACT_ATOMS: atom_id res chain seq x y z
N MET A 1 27.75 27.94 14.69
CA MET A 1 27.86 26.56 14.15
C MET A 1 27.49 25.59 15.26
N ALA A 2 26.26 25.08 15.27
CA ALA A 2 25.84 24.09 16.25
C ALA A 2 26.57 22.76 15.98
N ARG A 3 27.28 22.23 16.98
CA ARG A 3 27.81 20.87 16.93
C ARG A 3 26.64 19.91 16.75
N ARG A 4 26.48 19.33 15.56
CA ARG A 4 25.64 18.15 15.35
C ARG A 4 26.19 17.08 16.30
N ALA A 5 25.41 16.65 17.29
CA ALA A 5 25.83 15.54 18.15
C ALA A 5 26.22 14.37 17.25
N LEU A 6 27.39 13.77 17.47
CA LEU A 6 27.86 12.65 16.67
C LEU A 6 26.94 11.46 16.96
N VAL A 7 26.00 11.22 16.05
CA VAL A 7 25.16 10.02 16.09
C VAL A 7 26.07 8.84 15.77
N THR A 8 26.16 7.89 16.69
CA THR A 8 26.98 6.68 16.49
C THR A 8 26.12 5.58 15.89
N PRO A 9 26.70 4.62 15.14
CA PRO A 9 25.94 3.48 14.62
C PRO A 9 25.24 2.68 15.72
N ARG A 10 25.84 2.60 16.91
CA ARG A 10 25.25 1.95 18.09
C ARG A 10 23.99 2.66 18.59
N MET A 11 23.95 4.00 18.54
CA MET A 11 22.76 4.78 18.88
C MET A 11 21.63 4.54 17.87
N LEU A 12 21.95 4.52 16.57
CA LEU A 12 20.97 4.22 15.51
C LEU A 12 20.38 2.82 15.66
N ILE A 13 21.20 1.81 15.96
CA ILE A 13 20.70 0.45 16.21
C ILE A 13 19.76 0.42 17.41
N SER A 14 20.06 1.14 18.49
CA SER A 14 19.15 1.24 19.64
C SER A 14 17.80 1.85 19.24
N GLU A 15 17.82 2.94 18.47
CA GLU A 15 16.61 3.62 18.02
C GLU A 15 15.78 2.75 17.07
N VAL A 16 16.41 2.06 16.12
CA VAL A 16 15.74 1.13 15.22
C VAL A 16 15.07 -0.01 16.00
N LYS A 17 15.74 -0.56 17.03
CA LYS A 17 15.14 -1.59 17.88
C LYS A 17 13.89 -1.10 18.60
N ASP A 18 13.95 0.11 19.15
CA ASP A 18 12.83 0.70 19.88
C ASP A 18 11.65 0.95 18.94
N LEU A 19 11.90 1.45 17.72
CA LEU A 19 10.89 1.60 16.68
C LEU A 19 10.26 0.25 16.30
N VAL A 20 11.07 -0.79 16.09
CA VAL A 20 10.56 -2.13 15.75
C VAL A 20 9.68 -2.68 16.87
N ARG A 21 10.14 -2.63 18.13
CA ARG A 21 9.36 -3.13 19.28
C ARG A 21 8.04 -2.39 19.48
N THR A 22 8.06 -1.08 19.22
CA THR A 22 6.91 -0.20 19.41
C THR A 22 5.89 -0.34 18.28
N HIS A 23 6.34 -0.50 17.03
CA HIS A 23 5.46 -0.36 15.86
C HIS A 23 5.27 -1.64 15.05
N TYR A 24 6.17 -2.62 15.12
CA TYR A 24 6.08 -3.81 14.28
C TYR A 24 4.93 -4.73 14.72
N VAL A 25 4.01 -5.01 13.79
CA VAL A 25 2.69 -5.60 14.07
C VAL A 25 2.74 -6.95 14.81
N PHE A 26 3.82 -7.73 14.67
CA PHE A 26 4.01 -9.01 15.34
C PHE A 26 4.98 -8.87 16.52
N PRO A 27 4.51 -8.87 17.79
CA PRO A 27 5.35 -8.60 18.96
C PRO A 27 6.52 -9.58 19.12
N ASP A 28 6.25 -10.87 18.93
CA ASP A 28 7.25 -11.92 19.10
C ASP A 28 8.36 -11.79 18.05
N VAL A 29 7.97 -11.56 16.78
CA VAL A 29 8.90 -11.31 15.68
C VAL A 29 9.68 -10.01 15.91
N ALA A 30 9.05 -8.97 16.47
CA ALA A 30 9.74 -7.73 16.83
C ALA A 30 10.86 -7.97 17.87
N SER A 31 10.63 -8.91 18.81
CA SER A 31 11.66 -9.33 19.77
C SER A 31 12.82 -10.04 19.05
N ASP A 32 12.51 -10.99 18.17
CA ASP A 32 13.53 -11.73 17.40
C ASP A 32 14.39 -10.81 16.53
N ILE A 33 13.76 -9.83 15.87
CA ILE A 33 14.45 -8.80 15.09
C ILE A 33 15.41 -8.00 15.99
N ALA A 34 14.95 -7.58 17.17
CA ALA A 34 15.76 -6.79 18.08
C ALA A 34 17.01 -7.54 18.57
N ASP A 35 16.89 -8.86 18.80
CA ASP A 35 18.01 -9.72 19.17
C ASP A 35 19.03 -9.88 18.04
N VAL A 36 18.58 -9.92 16.78
CA VAL A 36 19.47 -9.91 15.62
C VAL A 36 20.22 -8.57 15.52
N LEU A 37 19.51 -7.45 15.69
CA LEU A 37 20.11 -6.12 15.65
C LEU A 37 21.17 -5.93 16.75
N ASP A 38 20.99 -6.51 17.94
CA ASP A 38 21.99 -6.48 19.02
C ASP A 38 23.32 -7.14 18.66
N ARG A 39 23.28 -8.15 17.77
CA ARG A 39 24.45 -8.87 17.30
C ARG A 39 25.09 -8.24 16.06
N LEU A 40 24.50 -7.19 15.50
CA LEU A 40 25.01 -6.55 14.31
C LEU A 40 26.29 -5.77 14.65
N ALA A 41 27.44 -6.29 14.22
CA ALA A 41 28.71 -5.61 14.32
C ALA A 41 28.77 -4.49 13.28
N VAL A 42 28.40 -3.28 13.69
CA VAL A 42 28.47 -2.11 12.83
C VAL A 42 29.67 -1.26 13.22
N GLU A 43 30.78 -1.46 12.53
CA GLU A 43 31.98 -0.63 12.66
C GLU A 43 32.01 0.52 11.64
N SER A 44 31.15 0.45 10.62
CA SER A 44 31.13 1.44 9.54
C SER A 44 30.40 2.72 9.94
N THR A 45 31.02 3.87 9.70
CA THR A 45 30.38 5.20 9.73
C THR A 45 29.80 5.59 8.37
N ASP A 46 29.85 4.69 7.38
CA ASP A 46 29.24 4.90 6.06
C ASP A 46 27.73 4.67 6.13
N GLU A 47 26.95 5.75 6.01
CA GLU A 47 25.50 5.77 6.24
C GLU A 47 24.69 4.90 5.24
N PRO A 48 24.99 4.88 3.93
CA PRO A 48 24.34 3.96 2.98
C PRO A 48 24.58 2.49 3.34
N ALA A 49 25.84 2.10 3.58
CA ALA A 49 26.20 0.73 3.94
C ALA A 49 25.56 0.31 5.27
N PHE A 50 25.45 1.24 6.22
CA PHE A 50 24.68 1.04 7.46
C PHE A 50 23.22 0.70 7.17
N ALA A 51 22.54 1.50 6.35
CA ALA A 51 21.12 1.31 6.05
C ALA A 51 20.86 -0.04 5.36
N GLU A 52 21.74 -0.45 4.46
CA GLU A 52 21.68 -1.77 3.81
C GLU A 52 21.86 -2.92 4.81
N ALA A 53 22.90 -2.86 5.66
CA ALA A 53 23.17 -3.88 6.66
C ALA A 53 22.06 -4.00 7.71
N ALA A 54 21.56 -2.86 8.20
CA ALA A 54 20.43 -2.81 9.12
C ALA A 54 19.16 -3.37 8.46
N THR A 55 18.90 -3.04 7.19
CA THR A 55 17.77 -3.61 6.44
C THR A 55 17.89 -5.13 6.27
N ALA A 56 19.08 -5.64 5.97
CA ALA A 56 19.30 -7.07 5.88
C ALA A 56 19.04 -7.77 7.23
N ALA A 57 19.51 -7.18 8.33
CA ALA A 57 19.27 -7.68 9.68
C ALA A 57 17.77 -7.68 10.02
N LEU A 58 17.06 -6.56 9.77
CA LEU A 58 15.62 -6.41 9.99
C LEU A 58 14.81 -7.51 9.30
N ARG A 59 15.24 -7.95 8.11
CA ARG A 59 14.50 -8.92 7.27
C ARG A 59 14.90 -10.37 7.50
N SER A 60 16.02 -10.62 8.17
CA SER A 60 16.65 -11.95 8.23
C SER A 60 15.78 -13.04 8.87
N VAL A 61 14.92 -12.68 9.83
CA VAL A 61 14.09 -13.63 10.60
C VAL A 61 12.62 -13.64 10.18
N ASN A 62 12.18 -12.70 9.32
CA ASN A 62 10.77 -12.56 8.92
C ASN A 62 10.55 -12.49 7.40
N GLY A 63 11.56 -12.15 6.60
CA GLY A 63 11.44 -11.98 5.15
C GLY A 63 10.59 -10.77 4.69
N ASP A 64 10.21 -9.88 5.60
CA ASP A 64 9.31 -8.75 5.35
C ASP A 64 9.99 -7.65 4.52
N ARG A 65 9.63 -7.58 3.24
CA ARG A 65 10.20 -6.60 2.31
C ARG A 65 9.72 -5.17 2.58
N HIS A 66 8.72 -4.95 3.44
CA HIS A 66 8.22 -3.63 3.78
C HIS A 66 9.08 -2.96 4.87
N LEU A 67 9.71 -3.77 5.75
CA LEU A 67 10.57 -3.30 6.82
C LEU A 67 11.98 -2.97 6.29
N ARG A 68 12.42 -1.71 6.41
CA ARG A 68 13.74 -1.23 5.96
C ARG A 68 14.21 0.02 6.70
N VAL A 69 15.52 0.27 6.68
CA VAL A 69 16.11 1.57 7.02
C VAL A 69 16.40 2.31 5.72
N GLY A 70 15.90 3.53 5.59
CA GLY A 70 16.17 4.41 4.44
C GLY A 70 17.29 5.40 4.74
N HIS A 71 18.22 5.57 3.80
CA HIS A 71 19.23 6.64 3.84
C HIS A 71 18.78 7.80 2.93
N TYR A 72 18.72 9.00 3.50
CA TYR A 72 18.29 10.21 2.80
C TYR A 72 19.33 11.33 3.02
N PRO A 73 20.40 11.40 2.19
CA PRO A 73 21.49 12.35 2.39
C PRO A 73 21.04 13.81 2.31
N ASP A 74 20.00 14.09 1.52
CA ASP A 74 19.40 15.42 1.34
C ASP A 74 18.26 15.71 2.32
N GLY A 75 18.02 14.82 3.28
CA GLY A 75 16.93 14.90 4.26
C GLY A 75 15.74 14.00 3.93
N VAL A 76 15.03 13.57 4.96
CA VAL A 76 13.81 12.75 4.82
C VAL A 76 12.76 13.59 4.07
N PRO A 77 12.16 13.07 2.99
CA PRO A 77 11.08 13.75 2.29
C PRO A 77 9.96 14.10 3.28
N PRO A 78 9.39 15.31 3.23
CA PRO A 78 8.28 15.66 4.09
C PRO A 78 7.09 14.75 3.81
N GLU A 79 6.27 14.53 4.83
CA GLU A 79 4.94 13.97 4.62
C GLU A 79 4.17 14.89 3.67
N LYS A 80 3.48 14.30 2.69
CA LYS A 80 2.65 15.05 1.76
C LYS A 80 1.42 15.57 2.48
N ASP A 81 1.05 16.81 2.21
CA ASP A 81 -0.22 17.36 2.68
C ASP A 81 -1.40 16.67 1.99
N ASP A 82 -2.51 16.51 2.71
CA ASP A 82 -3.72 15.87 2.21
C ASP A 82 -4.27 16.63 0.98
N GLU A 83 -4.14 17.97 0.95
CA GLU A 83 -4.55 18.76 -0.20
C GLU A 83 -3.68 18.50 -1.43
N GLU A 84 -2.37 18.34 -1.24
CA GLU A 84 -1.45 17.97 -2.33
C GLU A 84 -1.78 16.58 -2.88
N VAL A 85 -2.10 15.62 -2.00
CA VAL A 85 -2.52 14.27 -2.41
C VAL A 85 -3.83 14.31 -3.20
N ARG A 86 -4.83 15.08 -2.74
CA ARG A 86 -6.09 15.28 -3.48
C ARG A 86 -5.86 15.93 -4.84
N ALA A 87 -5.08 17.00 -4.89
CA ALA A 87 -4.74 17.69 -6.15
C ALA A 87 -4.01 16.77 -7.13
N TRP A 88 -3.13 15.90 -6.61
CA TRP A 88 -2.46 14.87 -7.40
C TRP A 88 -3.45 13.84 -7.98
N PHE A 89 -4.36 13.28 -7.17
CA PHE A 89 -5.39 12.38 -7.68
C PHE A 89 -6.30 13.04 -8.72
N ALA A 90 -6.69 14.30 -8.49
CA ALA A 90 -7.45 15.08 -9.46
C ALA A 90 -6.69 15.29 -10.78
N SER A 91 -5.36 15.43 -10.72
CA SER A 91 -4.52 15.52 -11.92
C SER A 91 -4.49 14.22 -12.72
N LEU A 92 -4.29 13.09 -12.04
CA LEU A 92 -4.33 11.77 -12.66
C LEU A 92 -5.71 11.47 -13.28
N ALA A 93 -6.79 11.79 -12.58
CA ALA A 93 -8.14 11.60 -13.09
C ALA A 93 -8.40 12.38 -14.39
N ARG A 94 -7.83 13.59 -14.51
CA ARG A 94 -7.93 14.43 -15.71
C ARG A 94 -7.07 13.92 -16.86
N GLU A 95 -5.89 13.40 -16.58
CA GLU A 95 -4.86 13.06 -17.57
C GLU A 95 -4.97 11.60 -18.04
N ASP A 96 -5.12 10.68 -17.09
CA ASP A 96 -5.12 9.23 -17.31
C ASP A 96 -6.52 8.60 -17.23
N GLY A 97 -7.50 9.36 -16.72
CA GLY A 97 -8.88 8.94 -16.57
C GLY A 97 -9.21 8.25 -15.24
N PRO A 98 -10.43 7.72 -15.09
CA PRO A 98 -11.01 7.31 -13.80
C PRO A 98 -10.64 5.87 -13.39
N SER A 99 -9.42 5.42 -13.67
CA SER A 99 -8.93 4.05 -13.38
C SER A 99 -9.57 2.89 -14.14
N ILE A 100 -10.57 3.11 -14.99
CA ILE A 100 -11.03 2.12 -15.97
C ILE A 100 -10.55 2.56 -17.35
N SER A 101 -9.61 1.82 -17.94
CA SER A 101 -8.96 2.22 -19.19
C SER A 101 -9.59 1.58 -20.43
N GLU A 102 -10.30 0.45 -20.30
CA GLU A 102 -10.97 -0.21 -21.42
C GLU A 102 -12.17 -1.04 -20.94
N VAL A 103 -13.26 -0.99 -21.71
CA VAL A 103 -14.44 -1.83 -21.52
C VAL A 103 -14.87 -2.37 -22.87
N ARG A 104 -14.91 -3.70 -23.04
CA ARG A 104 -15.28 -4.33 -24.32
C ARG A 104 -16.10 -5.59 -24.14
N ARG A 105 -16.97 -5.83 -25.12
CA ARG A 105 -17.57 -7.15 -25.36
C ARG A 105 -16.78 -7.84 -26.46
N LEU A 106 -16.20 -8.99 -26.13
CA LEU A 106 -15.46 -9.86 -27.04
C LEU A 106 -16.40 -10.96 -27.58
N ASP A 107 -15.94 -11.64 -28.63
CA ASP A 107 -16.64 -12.78 -29.21
C ASP A 107 -16.91 -13.87 -28.16
N GLY A 108 -18.01 -14.61 -28.34
CA GLY A 108 -18.41 -15.66 -27.40
C GLY A 108 -19.06 -15.15 -26.11
N ASN A 109 -19.55 -13.90 -26.09
CA ASN A 109 -20.20 -13.25 -24.96
C ASN A 109 -19.30 -13.13 -23.72
N VAL A 110 -18.06 -12.68 -23.95
CA VAL A 110 -17.07 -12.42 -22.92
C VAL A 110 -16.91 -10.91 -22.74
N GLY A 111 -16.98 -10.42 -21.51
CA GLY A 111 -16.63 -9.05 -21.15
C GLY A 111 -15.15 -8.92 -20.85
N LEU A 112 -14.54 -7.80 -21.26
CA LEU A 112 -13.22 -7.36 -20.85
C LEU A 112 -13.38 -6.03 -20.11
N LEU A 113 -12.83 -5.97 -18.89
CA LEU A 113 -12.65 -4.77 -18.10
C LEU A 113 -11.15 -4.60 -17.82
N THR A 114 -10.53 -3.56 -18.35
CA THR A 114 -9.12 -3.25 -18.06
C THR A 114 -9.06 -2.16 -17.00
N VAL A 115 -8.39 -2.46 -15.89
CA VAL A 115 -8.14 -1.49 -14.82
C VAL A 115 -6.84 -0.77 -15.15
N GLY A 116 -6.88 0.56 -15.07
CA GLY A 116 -5.75 1.44 -15.32
C GLY A 116 -4.61 1.24 -14.31
N PRO A 117 -3.50 1.97 -14.49
CA PRO A 117 -2.30 1.76 -13.71
C PRO A 117 -2.46 2.06 -12.21
N LEU A 118 -3.42 2.92 -11.85
CA LEU A 118 -3.74 3.25 -10.48
C LEU A 118 -5.25 3.32 -10.26
N VAL A 119 -5.73 2.66 -9.22
CA VAL A 119 -7.12 2.77 -8.74
C VAL A 119 -7.24 4.04 -7.89
N LEU A 120 -7.91 5.05 -8.45
CA LEU A 120 -8.11 6.38 -7.89
C LEU A 120 -9.23 6.36 -6.83
N PRO A 121 -9.37 7.41 -6.01
CA PRO A 121 -10.43 7.52 -5.01
C PRO A 121 -11.86 7.30 -5.55
N PRO A 122 -12.82 6.90 -4.68
CA PRO A 122 -14.16 6.46 -5.10
C PRO A 122 -14.93 7.47 -5.96
N GLU A 123 -14.73 8.78 -5.74
CA GLU A 123 -15.36 9.85 -6.50
C GLU A 123 -14.98 9.85 -7.99
N TYR A 124 -13.84 9.25 -8.34
CA TYR A 124 -13.38 9.11 -9.72
C TYR A 124 -13.77 7.75 -10.29
N VAL A 125 -13.36 6.65 -9.63
CA VAL A 125 -13.55 5.30 -10.18
C VAL A 125 -15.00 4.83 -10.10
N GLY A 126 -15.78 5.29 -9.12
CA GLY A 126 -17.14 4.81 -8.87
C GLY A 126 -18.07 4.97 -10.08
N PRO A 127 -18.23 6.19 -10.64
CA PRO A 127 -19.05 6.40 -11.83
C PRO A 127 -18.58 5.58 -13.05
N ALA A 128 -17.27 5.46 -13.24
CA ALA A 128 -16.69 4.71 -14.35
C ALA A 128 -16.91 3.19 -14.21
N ALA A 129 -16.76 2.65 -13.00
CA ALA A 129 -17.06 1.26 -12.68
C ALA A 129 -18.54 0.96 -12.94
N SER A 130 -19.46 1.78 -12.44
CA SER A 130 -20.89 1.62 -12.69
C SER A 130 -21.24 1.63 -14.18
N ALA A 131 -20.67 2.54 -14.96
CA ALA A 131 -20.85 2.57 -16.40
C ALA A 131 -20.28 1.31 -17.08
N ALA A 132 -19.08 0.87 -16.69
CA ALA A 132 -18.45 -0.31 -17.22
C ALA A 132 -19.27 -1.58 -16.98
N PHE A 133 -19.71 -1.81 -15.74
CA PHE A 133 -20.55 -2.95 -15.39
C PHE A 133 -21.93 -2.89 -16.05
N THR A 134 -22.47 -1.69 -16.30
CA THR A 134 -23.69 -1.51 -17.11
C THR A 134 -23.48 -2.00 -18.55
N LEU A 135 -22.39 -1.60 -19.21
CA LEU A 135 -22.06 -2.04 -20.57
C LEU A 135 -21.78 -3.55 -20.66
N LEU A 136 -21.30 -4.14 -19.58
CA LEU A 136 -20.99 -5.56 -19.47
C LEU A 136 -22.18 -6.41 -18.99
N GLN A 137 -23.35 -5.84 -18.75
CA GLN A 137 -24.53 -6.62 -18.37
C GLN A 137 -24.83 -7.73 -19.39
N GLY A 138 -25.14 -8.93 -18.88
CA GLY A 138 -25.48 -10.10 -19.69
C GLY A 138 -24.29 -10.86 -20.32
N VAL A 139 -23.03 -10.44 -20.07
CA VAL A 139 -21.87 -11.28 -20.44
C VAL A 139 -21.89 -12.58 -19.65
N ARG A 140 -21.45 -13.68 -20.26
CA ARG A 140 -21.39 -15.00 -19.60
C ARG A 140 -20.06 -15.26 -18.89
N ARG A 141 -19.03 -14.50 -19.24
CA ARG A 141 -17.68 -14.56 -18.66
C ARG A 141 -17.15 -13.13 -18.60
N LEU A 142 -16.40 -12.83 -17.56
CA LEU A 142 -15.73 -11.55 -17.39
C LEU A 142 -14.23 -11.80 -17.25
N VAL A 143 -13.44 -11.05 -17.99
CA VAL A 143 -11.99 -10.93 -17.83
C VAL A 143 -11.72 -9.57 -17.23
N ILE A 144 -11.08 -9.53 -16.07
CA ILE A 144 -10.57 -8.31 -15.45
C ILE A 144 -9.07 -8.29 -15.70
N ASP A 145 -8.62 -7.38 -16.56
CA ASP A 145 -7.20 -7.22 -16.87
C ASP A 145 -6.56 -6.25 -15.87
N LEU A 146 -5.72 -6.82 -15.01
CA LEU A 146 -4.96 -6.11 -13.99
C LEU A 146 -3.46 -6.06 -14.31
N ARG A 147 -3.02 -6.50 -15.49
CA ARG A 147 -1.59 -6.65 -15.80
C ARG A 147 -0.81 -5.33 -15.72
N GLY A 148 -1.48 -4.21 -15.98
CA GLY A 148 -0.92 -2.87 -15.84
C GLY A 148 -1.23 -2.19 -14.50
N CYS A 149 -2.05 -2.79 -13.64
CA CYS A 149 -2.55 -2.17 -12.41
C CYS A 149 -1.54 -2.35 -11.26
N ALA A 150 -1.09 -1.23 -10.68
CA ALA A 150 -0.19 -1.22 -9.54
C ALA A 150 -0.92 -1.20 -8.18
N GLY A 151 -2.25 -1.25 -8.18
CA GLY A 151 -3.10 -1.10 -7.00
C GLY A 151 -3.72 0.28 -6.91
N GLY A 152 -4.02 0.75 -5.70
CA GLY A 152 -4.60 2.06 -5.45
C GLY A 152 -5.28 2.15 -4.10
N VAL A 153 -6.34 2.94 -4.01
CA VAL A 153 -7.01 3.22 -2.72
C VAL A 153 -7.90 2.04 -2.29
N PRO A 154 -7.78 1.53 -1.05
CA PRO A 154 -8.51 0.34 -0.60
C PRO A 154 -10.04 0.42 -0.74
N GLU A 155 -10.64 1.59 -0.49
CA GLU A 155 -12.08 1.81 -0.56
C GLU A 155 -12.60 1.64 -2.00
N SER A 156 -11.82 2.10 -2.97
CA SER A 156 -12.11 1.95 -4.39
C SER A 156 -11.98 0.51 -4.87
N VAL A 157 -11.03 -0.25 -4.30
CA VAL A 157 -10.95 -1.70 -4.55
C VAL A 157 -12.20 -2.39 -4.01
N ALA A 158 -12.66 -2.04 -2.81
CA ALA A 158 -13.89 -2.58 -2.25
C ALA A 158 -15.12 -2.22 -3.11
N LEU A 159 -15.17 -1.01 -3.68
CA LEU A 159 -16.20 -0.59 -4.62
C LEU A 159 -16.17 -1.43 -5.91
N LEU A 160 -15.01 -1.65 -6.53
CA LEU A 160 -14.90 -2.49 -7.73
C LEU A 160 -15.35 -3.93 -7.46
N VAL A 161 -15.01 -4.46 -6.29
CA VAL A 161 -15.41 -5.81 -5.86
C VAL A 161 -16.92 -5.89 -5.59
N SER A 162 -17.58 -4.81 -5.17
CA SER A 162 -19.03 -4.83 -4.90
C SER A 162 -19.85 -5.17 -6.15
N HIS A 163 -19.42 -4.72 -7.33
CA HIS A 163 -20.07 -5.06 -8.60
C HIS A 163 -20.02 -6.55 -8.96
N LEU A 164 -19.21 -7.33 -8.24
CA LEU A 164 -19.05 -8.78 -8.42
C LEU A 164 -19.74 -9.60 -7.32
N LEU A 165 -20.04 -8.97 -6.18
CA LEU A 165 -20.41 -9.65 -4.93
C LEU A 165 -21.81 -9.25 -4.45
N GLY A 166 -22.83 -9.43 -5.29
CA GLY A 166 -24.24 -9.25 -4.92
C GLY A 166 -24.58 -7.88 -4.31
N ASP A 167 -25.79 -7.76 -3.76
CA ASP A 167 -26.30 -6.49 -3.24
C ASP A 167 -25.96 -6.26 -1.76
N GLU A 168 -25.71 -7.34 -1.02
CA GLU A 168 -25.40 -7.30 0.41
C GLU A 168 -23.90 -7.03 0.65
N PRO A 169 -23.54 -6.18 1.62
CA PRO A 169 -22.15 -5.95 2.00
C PRO A 169 -21.42 -7.26 2.34
N VAL A 170 -20.28 -7.49 1.69
CA VAL A 170 -19.41 -8.64 1.90
C VAL A 170 -18.14 -8.19 2.61
N HIS A 171 -17.82 -8.83 3.72
CA HIS A 171 -16.55 -8.61 4.42
C HIS A 171 -15.35 -9.03 3.54
N LEU A 172 -14.36 -8.15 3.40
CA LEU A 172 -13.19 -8.37 2.55
C LEU A 172 -11.95 -8.74 3.37
N LEU A 173 -11.60 -7.90 4.34
CA LEU A 173 -10.41 -8.10 5.18
C LEU A 173 -10.48 -7.32 6.50
N ASP A 174 -9.68 -7.75 7.45
CA ASP A 174 -9.39 -7.06 8.70
C ASP A 174 -7.95 -6.52 8.65
N LEU A 175 -7.76 -5.20 8.84
CA LEU A 175 -6.46 -4.61 9.11
C LEU A 175 -6.25 -4.57 10.62
N ILE A 176 -5.27 -5.33 11.10
CA ILE A 176 -4.92 -5.39 12.52
C ILE A 176 -3.72 -4.47 12.76
N HIS A 177 -3.90 -3.51 13.64
CA HIS A 177 -2.84 -2.60 14.06
C HIS A 177 -2.07 -3.15 15.25
N ARG A 178 -0.88 -2.59 15.49
CA ARG A 178 0.02 -3.02 16.57
C ARG A 178 -0.60 -2.95 17.96
N ASP A 179 -1.49 -2.00 18.18
CA ASP A 179 -2.24 -1.80 19.44
C ASP A 179 -3.44 -2.75 19.60
N GLY A 180 -3.66 -3.63 18.63
CA GLY A 180 -4.78 -4.57 18.60
C GLY A 180 -6.07 -3.97 18.05
N SER A 181 -6.09 -2.69 17.66
CA SER A 181 -7.24 -2.12 16.95
C SER A 181 -7.40 -2.79 15.59
N VAL A 182 -8.66 -2.96 15.18
CA VAL A 182 -9.02 -3.65 13.94
C VAL A 182 -9.88 -2.71 13.09
N VAL A 183 -9.42 -2.43 11.87
CA VAL A 183 -10.20 -1.77 10.84
C VAL A 183 -10.75 -2.82 9.90
N ARG A 184 -12.08 -2.94 9.82
CA ARG A 184 -12.74 -3.89 8.93
C ARG A 184 -13.05 -3.23 7.60
N SER A 185 -12.69 -3.90 6.51
CA SER A 185 -13.09 -3.53 5.16
C SER A 185 -14.20 -4.47 4.67
N SER A 186 -15.22 -3.89 4.05
CA SER A 186 -16.32 -4.61 3.40
C SER A 186 -16.69 -3.90 2.10
N THR A 187 -17.34 -4.60 1.16
CA THR A 187 -17.96 -3.94 0.01
C THR A 187 -19.01 -2.92 0.47
N PRO A 188 -19.13 -1.77 -0.21
CA PRO A 188 -20.24 -0.84 0.06
C PRO A 188 -21.57 -1.51 -0.28
N GLY A 189 -22.62 -1.20 0.49
CA GLY A 189 -23.98 -1.56 0.13
C GLY A 189 -24.42 -0.80 -1.12
N TRP A 190 -25.09 -1.47 -2.05
CA TRP A 190 -25.59 -0.84 -3.26
C TRP A 190 -26.86 -0.02 -2.96
N PRO A 191 -26.88 1.30 -3.24
CA PRO A 191 -28.15 1.98 -3.40
C PRO A 191 -28.71 1.51 -4.74
N GLY A 192 -29.71 0.63 -4.72
CA GLY A 192 -30.40 0.18 -5.94
C GLY A 192 -30.91 1.33 -6.80
#